data_AF-A0A6V7IRR4-F1
#
_entry.id   AF-A0A6V7IRR4-F1
#
_cell.length_a   1.000
_cell.length_b   1.000
_cell.length_c   1.000
_cell.angle_alpha   90.00
_cell.angle_beta   90.00
_cell.angle_gamma   90.00
#
_symmetry.space_group_name_H-M   'P 1'
#
loop_
_entity.id
_entity.type
_entity.pdbx_description
1 polymer ?
#
loop_
_entity_poly.entity_id
_entity_poly.type
_entity_poly.pdbx_seq_one_letter_code
_entity_poly.pdbx_strand_id
1 'polypeptide(L)'
;VRRDSYLPVGSQGLKAVTKAKLRYDPVEIEPEEMCRLAAEDPKTLANYSVSDAVATYYLYQKYVHPFIFALCTIIPMEPDEVLRKGTGGLCEALLMVEAYKANIIFPNKQENQLNKLTPDGHLLESETYVGGHVEALESGVF
;
A
#
# COMPACT_ATOMS: atom_id res chain seq x y z
N VAL A 1 -4.04 -0.72 -2.85
CA VAL A 1 -3.12 -0.07 -3.81
C VAL A 1 -1.85 0.43 -3.13
N ARG A 2 -1.93 1.41 -2.22
CA ARG A 2 -0.73 2.07 -1.65
C ARG A 2 0.29 1.12 -1.01
N ARG A 3 -0.19 0.14 -0.23
CA ARG A 3 0.68 -0.78 0.53
C ARG A 3 1.33 -1.86 -0.33
N ASP A 4 0.54 -2.57 -1.14
CA ASP A 4 0.97 -3.85 -1.74
C ASP A 4 1.02 -3.84 -3.28
N SER A 5 0.72 -2.73 -3.96
CA SER A 5 0.65 -2.73 -5.44
C SER A 5 2.00 -2.67 -6.14
N TYR A 6 3.04 -2.22 -5.43
CA TYR A 6 4.37 -1.89 -5.96
C TYR A 6 4.33 -0.86 -7.11
N LEU A 7 3.25 -0.07 -7.21
CA LEU A 7 3.16 1.01 -8.18
C LEU A 7 3.81 2.29 -7.64
N PRO A 8 4.51 3.05 -8.49
CA PRO A 8 5.07 4.34 -8.10
C PRO A 8 3.94 5.28 -7.67
N VAL A 9 4.24 6.22 -6.77
CA VAL A 9 3.24 7.10 -6.15
C VAL A 9 2.39 7.85 -7.19
N GLY A 10 3.01 8.27 -8.30
CA GLY A 10 2.30 8.95 -9.41
C GLY A 10 1.33 8.06 -10.21
N SER A 11 1.33 6.74 -10.02
CA SER A 11 0.49 5.79 -10.75
C SER A 11 -0.50 5.05 -9.86
N GLN A 12 -0.88 5.63 -8.71
CA GLN A 12 -1.79 5.01 -7.75
C GLN A 12 -3.26 5.42 -7.94
N GLY A 13 -3.58 6.27 -8.92
CA GLY A 13 -4.95 6.59 -9.31
C GLY A 13 -5.66 5.41 -10.01
N LEU A 14 -7.00 5.35 -9.91
CA LEU A 14 -7.79 4.22 -10.42
C LEU A 14 -7.49 3.90 -11.88
N LYS A 15 -7.37 4.91 -12.74
CA LYS A 15 -7.01 4.75 -14.16
C LYS A 15 -5.65 4.09 -14.34
N ALA A 16 -4.61 4.65 -13.72
CA ALA A 16 -3.25 4.14 -13.86
C ALA A 16 -3.12 2.72 -13.31
N VAL A 17 -3.79 2.42 -12.19
CA VAL A 17 -3.86 1.09 -11.60
C VAL A 17 -4.58 0.12 -12.54
N THR A 18 -5.70 0.53 -13.14
CA THR A 18 -6.46 -0.28 -14.10
C THR A 18 -5.63 -0.60 -15.33
N LYS A 19 -4.95 0.38 -15.91
CA LYS A 19 -4.03 0.17 -17.04
C LYS A 19 -2.89 -0.78 -16.68
N ALA A 20 -2.26 -0.58 -15.53
CA ALA A 20 -1.11 -1.38 -15.11
C ALA A 20 -1.47 -2.81 -14.71
N LYS A 21 -2.62 -3.01 -14.05
CA LYS A 21 -3.01 -4.32 -13.49
C LYS A 21 -4.02 -5.05 -14.38
N LEU A 22 -5.08 -4.38 -14.85
CA LEU A 22 -6.12 -5.01 -15.69
C LEU A 22 -5.80 -4.98 -17.20
N ARG A 23 -4.75 -4.25 -17.62
CA ARG A 23 -4.24 -4.22 -19.00
C ARG A 23 -5.25 -3.71 -20.05
N TYR A 24 -6.09 -2.76 -19.66
CA TYR A 24 -6.92 -2.00 -20.60
C TYR A 24 -6.97 -0.53 -20.18
N ASP A 25 -7.33 0.34 -21.13
CA ASP A 25 -7.52 1.76 -20.90
C ASP A 25 -8.99 2.04 -20.53
N PRO A 26 -9.31 2.44 -19.28
CA PRO A 26 -10.67 2.77 -18.90
C PRO A 26 -11.11 4.11 -19.49
N VAL A 27 -12.43 4.33 -19.55
CA VAL A 27 -13.02 5.62 -19.95
C VAL A 27 -12.55 6.70 -18.99
N GLU A 28 -12.24 7.88 -19.52
CA GLU A 28 -11.77 9.02 -18.75
C GLU A 28 -12.58 10.26 -19.10
N ILE A 29 -12.92 11.03 -18.06
CA ILE A 29 -13.59 12.32 -18.13
C ILE A 29 -12.88 13.23 -17.14
N GLU A 30 -12.56 14.44 -17.56
CA GLU A 30 -12.01 15.45 -16.64
C GLU A 30 -13.06 15.80 -15.56
N PRO A 31 -12.70 15.80 -14.27
CA PRO A 31 -13.64 16.08 -13.19
C PRO A 31 -14.47 17.37 -13.37
N GLU A 32 -13.86 18.39 -13.97
CA GLU A 32 -14.47 19.68 -14.25
C GLU A 32 -15.61 19.60 -15.27
N GLU A 33 -15.60 18.59 -16.16
CA GLU A 33 -16.61 18.41 -17.19
C GLU A 33 -17.82 17.61 -16.72
N MET A 34 -17.70 16.86 -15.62
CA MET A 34 -18.74 15.93 -15.14
C MET A 34 -20.09 16.62 -14.93
N CYS A 35 -20.12 17.81 -14.34
CA CYS A 35 -21.36 18.56 -14.08
C CYS A 35 -22.04 19.02 -15.38
N ARG A 36 -21.25 19.46 -16.37
CA ARG A 36 -21.77 19.85 -17.69
C ARG A 36 -22.33 18.63 -18.41
N LEU A 37 -21.57 17.53 -18.45
CA LEU A 37 -21.98 16.28 -19.10
C LEU A 37 -23.24 15.68 -18.46
N ALA A 38 -23.47 15.87 -17.17
CA ALA A 38 -24.72 15.41 -16.53
C ALA A 38 -25.97 16.02 -17.17
N ALA A 39 -25.91 17.27 -17.63
CA ALA A 39 -27.03 17.95 -18.29
C ALA A 39 -27.03 17.77 -19.81
N GLU A 40 -25.86 17.85 -20.43
CA GLU A 40 -25.73 17.90 -21.90
C GLU A 40 -25.59 16.50 -22.54
N ASP A 41 -24.88 15.57 -21.91
CA ASP A 41 -24.66 14.21 -22.42
C ASP A 41 -24.56 13.17 -21.27
N PRO A 42 -25.70 12.83 -20.65
CA PRO A 42 -25.72 11.90 -19.51
C PRO A 42 -25.30 10.49 -19.90
N LYS A 43 -25.36 10.11 -21.18
CA LYS A 43 -24.94 8.79 -21.65
C LYS A 43 -23.43 8.61 -21.51
N THR A 44 -22.65 9.62 -21.89
CA THR A 44 -21.19 9.59 -21.74
C THR A 44 -20.78 9.55 -20.27
N LEU A 45 -21.43 10.34 -19.40
CA LEU A 45 -21.19 10.30 -17.96
C LEU A 45 -21.55 8.94 -17.34
N ALA A 46 -22.67 8.33 -17.76
CA ALA A 46 -23.07 7.00 -17.31
C ALA A 46 -22.06 5.92 -17.74
N ASN A 47 -21.55 5.97 -18.97
CA ASN A 47 -20.51 5.04 -19.44
C ASN A 47 -19.23 5.14 -18.59
N TYR A 48 -18.80 6.35 -18.26
CA TYR A 48 -17.67 6.56 -17.35
C TYR A 48 -17.92 5.99 -15.96
N SER A 49 -19.11 6.24 -15.37
CA SER A 49 -19.49 5.69 -14.07
C SER A 49 -19.47 4.16 -14.05
N VAL A 50 -20.00 3.52 -15.09
CA VAL A 50 -19.98 2.05 -15.23
C VAL A 50 -18.55 1.55 -15.43
N SER A 51 -17.72 2.25 -16.21
CA SER A 51 -16.30 1.90 -16.41
C SER A 51 -15.54 1.84 -15.07
N ASP A 52 -15.74 2.81 -14.18
CA ASP A 52 -15.09 2.84 -12.86
C ASP A 52 -15.59 1.72 -11.94
N ALA A 53 -16.88 1.42 -11.96
CA ALA A 53 -17.45 0.30 -11.20
C ALA A 53 -16.89 -1.05 -11.67
N VAL A 54 -16.82 -1.26 -12.99
CA VAL A 54 -16.25 -2.47 -13.60
C VAL A 54 -14.77 -2.60 -13.27
N ALA A 55 -14.00 -1.51 -13.38
CA ALA A 55 -12.58 -1.49 -13.02
C ALA A 55 -12.38 -1.87 -11.55
N THR A 56 -13.16 -1.25 -10.66
CA THR A 56 -13.08 -1.48 -9.21
C THR A 56 -13.43 -2.92 -8.85
N TYR A 57 -14.51 -3.45 -9.42
CA TYR A 57 -14.93 -4.83 -9.17
C TYR A 57 -13.86 -5.84 -9.62
N TYR A 58 -13.32 -5.70 -10.82
CA TYR A 58 -12.31 -6.64 -11.32
C TYR A 58 -10.95 -6.47 -10.64
N LEU A 59 -10.56 -5.25 -10.26
CA LEU A 59 -9.36 -5.03 -9.44
C LEU A 59 -9.49 -5.74 -8.10
N TYR A 60 -10.64 -5.61 -7.45
CA TYR A 60 -10.93 -6.32 -6.20
C TYR A 60 -10.88 -7.83 -6.41
N GLN A 61 -11.68 -8.37 -7.33
CA GLN A 61 -11.86 -9.80 -7.51
C GLN A 61 -10.56 -10.51 -7.92
N LYS A 62 -9.75 -9.90 -8.79
CA LYS A 62 -8.52 -10.52 -9.31
C LYS A 62 -7.32 -10.36 -8.40
N TYR A 63 -7.18 -9.21 -7.73
CA TYR A 63 -5.96 -8.89 -6.98
C TYR A 63 -6.17 -8.83 -5.48
N VAL A 64 -7.20 -8.14 -5.01
CA VAL A 64 -7.38 -7.88 -3.57
C VAL A 64 -7.97 -9.09 -2.86
N HIS A 65 -9.04 -9.66 -3.42
CA HIS A 65 -9.79 -10.76 -2.81
C HIS A 65 -8.91 -11.99 -2.53
N PRO A 66 -8.26 -12.63 -3.52
CA PRO A 66 -7.45 -13.82 -3.24
C PRO A 66 -6.27 -13.50 -2.32
N PHE A 67 -5.66 -12.32 -2.44
CA PHE A 67 -4.49 -11.94 -1.65
C PHE A 67 -4.84 -11.74 -0.17
N ILE A 68 -5.87 -10.94 0.14
CA ILE A 68 -6.25 -10.65 1.53
C ILE A 68 -6.76 -11.92 2.22
N PHE A 69 -7.61 -12.70 1.56
CA PHE A 69 -8.12 -13.93 2.16
C PHE A 69 -7.02 -14.99 2.33
N ALA A 70 -6.06 -15.10 1.40
CA ALA A 70 -4.90 -15.96 1.59
C ALA A 70 -4.06 -15.50 2.79
N LEU A 71 -3.82 -14.21 2.97
CA LEU A 71 -3.11 -13.68 4.14
C LEU A 71 -3.85 -13.96 5.45
N CYS A 72 -5.18 -13.88 5.47
CA CYS A 72 -5.99 -14.22 6.65
C CYS A 72 -5.90 -15.69 7.07
N THR A 73 -5.37 -16.59 6.21
CA THR A 73 -5.15 -18.00 6.60
C THR A 73 -3.98 -18.17 7.58
N ILE A 74 -3.04 -17.21 7.59
CA ILE A 74 -1.82 -17.27 8.42
C ILE A 74 -1.75 -16.14 9.43
N ILE A 75 -2.33 -14.97 9.13
CA ILE A 75 -2.36 -13.83 10.04
C ILE A 75 -3.65 -13.93 10.89
N PRO A 76 -3.55 -13.92 12.22
CA PRO A 76 -4.71 -14.04 13.12
C PRO A 76 -5.48 -12.73 13.24
N MET A 77 -6.00 -12.20 12.13
CA MET A 77 -6.70 -10.91 12.04
C MET A 77 -7.85 -10.97 11.04
N GLU A 78 -8.80 -10.06 11.18
CA GLU A 78 -9.93 -9.94 10.25
C GLU A 78 -9.48 -9.39 8.89
N PRO A 79 -10.16 -9.71 7.77
CA PRO A 79 -9.78 -9.21 6.45
C PRO A 79 -9.67 -7.69 6.35
N ASP A 80 -10.51 -6.93 7.06
CA ASP A 80 -10.44 -5.46 7.09
C ASP A 80 -9.14 -4.98 7.77
N GLU A 81 -8.76 -5.61 8.89
CA GLU A 81 -7.50 -5.31 9.57
C GLU A 81 -6.30 -5.69 8.72
N VAL A 82 -6.31 -6.88 8.10
CA VAL A 82 -5.25 -7.34 7.19
C VAL A 82 -5.12 -6.41 5.98
N LEU A 83 -6.20 -5.77 5.51
CA LEU A 83 -6.15 -4.81 4.42
C LEU A 83 -5.63 -3.43 4.84
N ARG A 84 -5.96 -2.95 6.05
CA ARG A 84 -5.68 -1.58 6.49
C ARG A 84 -4.41 -1.42 7.31
N LYS A 85 -4.04 -2.43 8.10
CA LYS A 85 -2.89 -2.34 9.01
C LYS A 85 -1.58 -2.24 8.23
N GLY A 86 -0.59 -1.54 8.78
CA GLY A 86 0.76 -1.50 8.18
C GLY A 86 1.41 -2.89 8.16
N THR A 87 2.29 -3.15 7.20
CA THR A 87 2.98 -4.45 7.06
C THR A 87 3.77 -4.81 8.33
N GLY A 88 4.38 -3.84 9.01
CA GLY A 88 5.04 -4.09 10.30
C GLY A 88 4.10 -4.65 11.37
N GLY A 89 2.85 -4.19 11.42
CA GLY A 89 1.84 -4.71 12.34
C GLY A 89 1.31 -6.10 11.96
N LEU A 90 1.43 -6.48 10.69
CA LEU A 90 1.16 -7.85 10.23
C LEU A 90 2.30 -8.79 10.62
N CYS A 91 3.56 -8.36 10.43
CA CYS A 91 4.74 -9.12 10.85
C CYS A 91 4.76 -9.35 12.36
N GLU A 92 4.40 -8.34 13.15
CA GLU A 92 4.27 -8.46 14.60
C GLU A 92 3.28 -9.56 15.00
N ALA A 93 2.11 -9.62 14.36
CA ALA A 93 1.11 -10.63 14.66
C ALA A 93 1.63 -12.05 14.39
N LEU A 94 2.35 -12.23 13.27
CA LEU A 94 2.97 -13.51 12.93
C LEU A 94 4.03 -13.90 13.98
N LEU A 95 4.88 -12.96 14.40
CA LEU A 95 5.88 -13.20 15.45
C LEU A 95 5.25 -13.55 16.80
N MET A 96 4.15 -12.89 17.17
CA MET A 96 3.42 -13.19 18.41
C MET A 96 2.83 -14.61 18.39
N VAL A 97 2.33 -15.08 17.26
CA VAL A 97 1.82 -16.46 17.10
C VAL A 97 2.93 -17.48 17.31
N GLU A 98 4.10 -17.27 16.70
CA GLU A 98 5.23 -18.19 16.84
C GLU A 98 5.84 -18.15 18.25
N ALA A 99 5.94 -16.97 18.86
CA ALA A 99 6.39 -16.83 20.24
C ALA A 99 5.45 -17.56 21.22
N TYR A 100 4.13 -17.45 21.01
CA TYR A 100 3.13 -18.15 21.81
C TYR A 100 3.27 -19.68 21.66
N LYS A 101 3.41 -20.19 20.42
CA LYS A 101 3.63 -21.64 20.18
C LYS A 101 4.90 -22.17 20.83
N ALA A 102 5.96 -21.36 20.86
CA ALA A 102 7.25 -21.71 21.48
C ALA A 102 7.27 -21.48 23.01
N ASN A 103 6.17 -21.03 23.61
CA ASN A 103 6.07 -20.64 25.03
C ASN A 103 7.12 -19.58 25.43
N ILE A 104 7.37 -18.62 24.54
CA ILE A 104 8.26 -17.48 24.75
C ILE A 104 7.42 -16.27 25.12
N ILE A 105 7.70 -15.65 26.28
CA ILE A 105 7.09 -14.38 26.67
C ILE A 105 7.61 -13.30 25.71
N PHE A 106 6.73 -12.74 24.89
CA PHE A 106 7.07 -11.61 24.03
C PHE A 106 7.20 -10.32 24.86
N PRO A 107 8.15 -9.44 24.52
CA PRO A 107 8.42 -8.22 25.27
C PRO A 107 7.27 -7.21 25.14
N ASN A 108 7.24 -6.24 26.06
CA ASN A 108 6.41 -5.06 25.93
C ASN A 108 6.82 -4.21 24.72
N LYS A 109 5.92 -3.33 24.28
CA LYS A 109 6.20 -2.37 23.22
C LYS A 109 7.40 -1.49 23.59
N GLN A 110 8.23 -1.22 22.59
CA GLN A 110 9.37 -0.32 22.76
C GLN A 110 8.87 1.11 23.02
N GLU A 111 9.43 1.73 24.06
CA GLU A 111 9.21 3.14 24.38
C GLU A 111 10.43 3.95 23.90
N ASN A 112 10.16 5.12 23.31
CA ASN A 112 11.22 6.00 22.83
C ASN A 112 11.87 6.72 24.02
N GLN A 113 13.19 6.60 24.14
CA GLN A 113 13.97 7.38 25.10
C GLN A 113 14.12 8.82 24.59
N LEU A 114 13.64 9.78 25.37
CA LEU A 114 13.82 11.20 25.07
C LEU A 114 15.23 11.64 25.48
N ASN A 115 15.80 12.58 24.72
CA ASN A 115 17.07 13.23 25.02
C ASN A 115 18.28 12.28 25.13
N LYS A 116 18.37 11.30 24.23
CA LYS A 116 19.54 10.44 24.15
C LYS A 116 20.78 11.30 23.86
N LEU A 117 21.86 11.08 24.61
CA LEU A 117 23.14 11.74 24.38
C LEU A 117 24.08 10.80 23.62
N THR A 118 24.90 11.35 22.75
CA THR A 118 26.02 10.64 22.13
C THR A 118 27.11 10.36 23.18
N PRO A 119 28.03 9.41 22.94
CA PRO A 119 29.12 9.11 23.88
C PRO A 119 30.00 10.33 24.21
N ASP A 120 30.08 11.29 23.31
CA ASP A 120 30.80 12.57 23.41
C ASP A 120 29.96 13.73 23.97
N GLY A 121 28.72 13.46 24.42
CA GLY A 121 27.90 14.39 25.19
C GLY A 121 26.99 15.31 24.38
N HIS A 122 26.87 15.10 23.05
CA HIS A 122 25.97 15.87 22.20
C HIS A 122 24.55 15.29 22.22
N LEU A 123 23.54 16.14 22.08
CA LEU A 123 22.16 15.70 21.96
C LEU A 123 21.95 14.99 20.63
N LEU A 124 21.42 13.77 20.68
CA LEU A 124 21.15 12.96 19.51
C LEU A 124 19.75 13.28 18.96
N GLU A 125 19.71 13.88 17.78
CA GLU A 125 18.45 14.24 17.10
C GLU A 125 17.76 13.02 16.49
N SER A 126 18.52 12.15 15.81
CA SER A 126 18.01 10.90 15.24
C SER A 126 19.04 9.77 15.30
N GLU A 127 18.58 8.57 15.63
CA GLU A 127 19.42 7.36 15.70
C GLU A 127 19.04 6.44 14.55
N THR A 128 20.01 6.12 13.69
CA THR A 128 19.83 5.19 12.58
C THR A 128 21.12 4.40 12.33
N TYR A 129 21.03 3.37 11.50
CA TYR A 129 22.15 2.57 11.04
C TYR A 129 22.48 2.88 9.57
N VAL A 130 23.67 2.47 9.12
CA VAL A 130 24.08 2.58 7.70
C VAL A 130 23.17 1.67 6.87
N GLY A 131 22.45 2.27 5.93
CA GLY A 131 21.50 1.57 5.06
C GLY A 131 22.16 0.86 3.87
N GLY A 132 21.36 0.61 2.83
CA GLY A 132 21.85 0.02 1.58
C GLY A 132 22.84 0.93 0.86
N HIS A 133 23.90 0.32 0.31
CA HIS A 133 24.88 1.01 -0.53
C HIS A 133 24.39 1.11 -1.97
N VAL A 134 24.53 2.28 -2.61
CA VAL A 134 24.08 2.52 -3.98
C VAL A 134 25.21 3.20 -4.76
N GLU A 135 25.60 2.60 -5.88
CA GLU A 135 26.64 3.12 -6.78
C GLU A 135 26.13 3.19 -8.22
N ALA A 136 26.45 4.28 -8.91
CA ALA A 136 26.26 4.44 -10.35
C ALA A 136 27.65 4.55 -11.00
N LEU A 137 28.20 3.40 -11.41
CA LEU A 137 29.57 3.30 -11.91
C LEU A 137 29.76 3.98 -13.27
N GLU A 138 28.79 3.80 -14.15
CA GLU A 138 28.79 4.39 -15.48
C GLU A 138 27.38 4.86 -15.84
N SER A 139 27.30 5.89 -16.68
CA SER A 139 26.05 6.41 -17.22
C SER A 139 26.23 6.71 -18.70
N GLY A 140 25.23 6.37 -19.51
CA GLY A 140 25.33 6.45 -20.96
C GLY A 140 24.31 5.56 -21.65
N VAL A 141 24.29 5.62 -22.97
CA VAL A 141 23.57 4.66 -23.80
C VAL A 141 24.53 3.50 -24.06
N PHE A 142 24.19 2.32 -23.56
CA PHE A 142 24.95 1.08 -23.71
C PHE A 142 24.15 0.08 -24.56
#